data_AF-A0A1T3M928-F1
#
_entry.id   AF-A0A1T3M928-F1
#
_cell.length_a   1.000
_cell.length_b   1.000
_cell.length_c   1.000
_cell.angle_alpha   90.00
_cell.angle_beta   90.00
_cell.angle_gamma   90.00
#
_symmetry.space_group_name_H-M   'P 1'
#
loop_
_entity.id
_entity.type
_entity.pdbx_description
1 polymer ?
#
loop_
_entity_poly.entity_id
_entity_poly.type
_entity_poly.pdbx_seq_one_letter_code
_entity_poly.pdbx_strand_id
1 'polypeptide(L)'
;MTSQISYEDFRQTEIKKLKQFRNTIYIALIGLDCGILFFFIYNFHIAYTNRNITKPSFIPYILSTVLSIQAILLLAIGPLIYITYKRFKTFIVILRNLDKEYIILYQLYISKIVRVWAGIPPYLFVKDGFTILRTFGNKTIPYQQIIRISTKTIKIPGVSFKYRLQIDTEEHAEYTFNFTQEVQSVFAAENIKLKNPDVWINCER
;
A
#
# COMPACT_ATOMS: atom_id res chain seq x y z
N MET A 1 29.38 -6.86 -16.58
CA MET A 1 28.89 -5.55 -17.08
C MET A 1 27.40 -5.47 -16.79
N THR A 2 27.02 -4.92 -15.64
CA THR A 2 25.61 -4.71 -15.27
C THR A 2 25.07 -3.53 -16.07
N SER A 3 24.08 -3.80 -16.92
CA SER A 3 23.34 -2.78 -17.66
C SER A 3 22.89 -1.67 -16.70
N GLN A 4 23.47 -0.48 -16.84
CA GLN A 4 22.92 0.73 -16.26
C GLN A 4 21.59 0.98 -16.95
N ILE A 5 20.52 0.39 -16.42
CA ILE A 5 19.15 0.78 -16.78
C ILE A 5 19.09 2.29 -16.56
N SER A 6 18.79 3.05 -17.62
CA SER A 6 18.59 4.49 -17.51
C SER A 6 17.54 4.75 -16.42
N TYR A 7 17.78 5.72 -15.54
CA TYR A 7 16.86 6.01 -14.45
C TYR A 7 15.44 6.32 -14.96
N GLU A 8 15.31 6.84 -16.18
CA GLU A 8 14.03 7.06 -16.84
C GLU A 8 13.37 5.74 -17.27
N ASP A 9 14.13 4.80 -17.81
CA ASP A 9 13.61 3.45 -18.17
C ASP A 9 13.13 2.71 -16.92
N PHE A 10 13.88 2.83 -15.82
CA PHE A 10 13.47 2.28 -14.53
C PHE A 10 12.18 2.92 -14.04
N ARG A 11 12.08 4.26 -14.06
CA ARG A 11 10.88 5.01 -13.66
C ARG A 11 9.65 4.56 -14.46
N GLN A 12 9.75 4.47 -15.78
CA GLN A 12 8.63 4.07 -16.64
C GLN A 12 8.22 2.60 -16.39
N THR A 13 9.20 1.71 -16.26
CA THR A 13 8.97 0.28 -15.96
C THR A 13 8.25 0.12 -14.63
N GLU A 14 8.68 0.85 -13.60
CA GLU A 14 8.08 0.80 -12.28
C GLU A 14 6.64 1.34 -12.30
N ILE A 15 6.40 2.48 -12.94
CA ILE A 15 5.04 3.03 -13.08
C ILE A 15 4.12 2.04 -13.80
N LYS A 16 4.62 1.33 -14.82
CA LYS A 16 3.86 0.29 -15.53
C LYS A 16 3.50 -0.86 -14.60
N LYS A 17 4.46 -1.38 -13.82
CA LYS A 17 4.22 -2.44 -12.83
C LYS A 17 3.20 -2.03 -11.78
N LEU A 18 3.28 -0.81 -11.27
CA LEU A 18 2.33 -0.28 -10.28
C LEU A 18 0.92 -0.16 -10.86
N LYS A 19 0.77 0.29 -12.11
CA LYS A 19 -0.52 0.33 -12.80
C LYS A 19 -1.10 -1.07 -13.00
N GLN A 20 -0.27 -2.02 -13.42
CA GLN A 20 -0.68 -3.42 -13.57
C GLN A 20 -1.15 -4.00 -12.24
N PHE A 21 -0.38 -3.81 -11.18
CA PHE A 21 -0.73 -4.30 -9.85
C PHE A 21 -2.03 -3.69 -9.32
N ARG A 22 -2.24 -2.38 -9.51
CA ARG A 22 -3.51 -1.72 -9.19
C ARG A 22 -4.69 -2.35 -9.92
N ASN A 23 -4.54 -2.61 -11.23
CA ASN A 23 -5.59 -3.23 -12.03
C ASN A 23 -5.84 -4.67 -11.59
N THR A 24 -4.81 -5.44 -11.21
CA THR A 24 -4.97 -6.76 -10.60
C THR A 24 -5.81 -6.71 -9.32
N ILE A 25 -5.57 -5.72 -8.46
CA ILE A 25 -6.39 -5.52 -7.24
C ILE A 25 -7.85 -5.25 -7.61
N TYR A 26 -8.12 -4.38 -8.61
CA TYR A 26 -9.48 -4.12 -9.06
C TYR A 26 -10.16 -5.36 -9.61
N ILE A 27 -9.48 -6.13 -10.46
CA ILE A 27 -10.01 -7.38 -11.02
C ILE A 27 -10.31 -8.38 -9.90
N ALA A 28 -9.43 -8.52 -8.90
CA ALA A 28 -9.67 -9.40 -7.77
C ALA A 28 -10.89 -8.98 -6.93
N LEU A 29 -11.04 -7.68 -6.66
CA LEU A 29 -12.18 -7.15 -5.90
C LEU A 29 -13.51 -7.30 -6.66
N ILE A 30 -13.52 -6.98 -7.96
CA ILE A 30 -14.72 -7.14 -8.80
C ILE A 30 -15.05 -8.63 -8.98
N GLY A 31 -14.04 -9.48 -9.18
CA GLY A 31 -14.21 -10.92 -9.28
C GLY A 31 -14.81 -11.52 -8.00
N LEU A 32 -14.40 -11.02 -6.83
CA LEU A 32 -14.99 -11.40 -5.55
C LEU A 32 -16.45 -10.96 -5.43
N ASP A 33 -16.77 -9.71 -5.81
CA ASP A 33 -18.15 -9.18 -5.82
C ASP A 33 -19.07 -10.05 -6.70
N CYS A 34 -18.67 -10.25 -7.96
CA CYS A 34 -19.41 -11.08 -8.91
C CYS A 34 -19.53 -12.53 -8.43
N GLY A 35 -18.48 -13.09 -7.81
CA GLY A 35 -18.51 -14.45 -7.28
C GLY A 35 -19.51 -14.63 -6.14
N ILE A 36 -19.57 -13.66 -5.22
CA ILE A 36 -20.54 -13.67 -4.12
C ILE A 36 -21.97 -13.53 -4.67
N LEU A 37 -22.21 -12.59 -5.57
CA LEU A 37 -23.52 -12.44 -6.20
C LEU A 37 -23.97 -13.70 -6.94
N PHE A 38 -23.08 -14.28 -7.75
CA PHE A 38 -23.36 -15.50 -8.49
C PHE A 38 -23.72 -16.65 -7.53
N PHE A 39 -22.97 -16.81 -6.44
CA PHE A 39 -23.28 -17.82 -5.42
C PHE A 39 -24.69 -17.64 -4.86
N PHE A 40 -25.09 -16.43 -4.49
CA PHE A 40 -26.44 -16.18 -3.95
C PHE A 40 -27.54 -16.40 -5.00
N ILE A 41 -27.36 -15.86 -6.21
CA ILE A 41 -28.34 -16.03 -7.30
C ILE A 41 -28.54 -17.53 -7.62
N TYR A 42 -27.45 -18.29 -7.68
CA TYR A 42 -27.51 -19.74 -7.92
C TYR A 42 -28.27 -20.47 -6.81
N ASN A 43 -27.98 -20.18 -5.54
CA ASN A 43 -28.70 -20.78 -4.41
C ASN A 43 -30.18 -20.39 -4.39
N PHE A 44 -30.51 -19.15 -4.72
CA PHE A 44 -31.91 -18.73 -4.84
C PHE A 44 -32.62 -19.46 -5.97
N HIS A 45 -31.95 -19.71 -7.10
CA HIS A 45 -32.52 -20.48 -8.21
C HIS A 45 -32.87 -21.91 -7.80
N ILE A 46 -31.97 -22.57 -7.06
CA ILE A 46 -32.23 -23.91 -6.49
C ILE A 46 -33.45 -23.86 -5.56
N ALA A 47 -33.47 -22.92 -4.61
CA ALA A 47 -34.57 -22.81 -3.65
C ALA A 47 -35.92 -22.49 -4.33
N TYR A 48 -35.90 -21.64 -5.36
CA TYR A 48 -37.08 -21.26 -6.13
C TYR A 48 -37.68 -22.46 -6.86
N THR A 49 -36.84 -23.24 -7.55
CA THR A 49 -37.24 -24.46 -8.27
C THR A 49 -37.73 -25.53 -7.31
N ASN A 50 -37.00 -25.80 -6.22
CA ASN A 50 -37.38 -26.84 -5.24
C ASN A 50 -38.71 -26.55 -4.54
N ARG A 51 -39.07 -25.27 -4.38
CA ARG A 51 -40.33 -24.85 -3.77
C ARG A 51 -41.49 -24.72 -4.78
N ASN A 52 -41.26 -25.03 -6.06
CA ASN A 52 -42.23 -24.90 -7.15
C ASN A 52 -42.94 -23.53 -7.16
N ILE A 53 -42.17 -22.46 -6.91
CA ILE A 53 -42.73 -21.10 -6.91
C ILE A 53 -43.06 -20.73 -8.36
N THR A 54 -44.33 -20.41 -8.62
CA THR A 54 -44.83 -20.09 -9.97
C THR A 54 -45.15 -18.61 -10.15
N LYS A 55 -45.39 -17.87 -9.05
CA LYS A 55 -45.59 -16.41 -9.05
C LYS A 55 -45.01 -15.78 -7.79
N PRO A 56 -44.33 -14.62 -7.88
CA PRO A 56 -43.87 -13.96 -9.11
C PRO A 56 -42.78 -14.75 -9.82
N SER A 57 -42.38 -14.32 -11.03
CA SER A 57 -41.23 -14.92 -11.74
C SER A 57 -39.92 -14.76 -10.94
N PHE A 58 -38.93 -15.60 -11.24
CA PHE A 58 -37.69 -15.70 -10.47
C PHE A 58 -36.99 -14.36 -10.22
N ILE A 59 -36.85 -13.52 -11.25
CA ILE A 59 -36.11 -12.25 -11.14
C ILE A 59 -36.77 -11.28 -10.14
N PRO A 60 -38.07 -10.90 -10.27
CA PRO A 60 -38.75 -10.11 -9.25
C PRO A 60 -38.72 -10.73 -7.85
N TYR A 61 -38.78 -12.06 -7.75
CA TYR A 61 -38.74 -12.77 -6.47
C TYR A 61 -37.44 -12.54 -5.70
N ILE A 62 -36.29 -12.54 -6.38
CA ILE A 62 -34.97 -12.38 -5.74
C ILE A 62 -34.45 -10.95 -5.72
N LEU A 63 -35.02 -10.05 -6.53
CA LEU A 63 -34.44 -8.75 -6.86
C LEU A 63 -34.12 -7.92 -5.60
N SER A 64 -35.08 -7.76 -4.69
CA SER A 64 -34.89 -6.95 -3.47
C SER A 64 -33.74 -7.48 -2.61
N THR A 65 -33.64 -8.80 -2.49
CA THR A 65 -32.60 -9.46 -1.70
C THR A 65 -31.24 -9.30 -2.36
N VAL A 66 -31.15 -9.53 -3.67
CA VAL A 66 -29.90 -9.37 -4.45
C VAL A 66 -29.42 -7.92 -4.41
N LEU A 67 -30.31 -6.94 -4.56
CA LEU A 67 -29.96 -5.51 -4.45
C LEU A 67 -29.47 -5.16 -3.04
N SER A 68 -30.07 -5.73 -2.01
CA SER A 68 -29.63 -5.52 -0.62
C SER A 68 -28.23 -6.10 -0.38
N ILE A 69 -27.96 -7.30 -0.89
CA ILE A 69 -26.62 -7.91 -0.86
C ILE A 69 -25.63 -7.01 -1.61
N GLN A 70 -25.97 -6.56 -2.81
CA GLN A 70 -25.09 -5.69 -3.60
C GLN A 70 -24.79 -4.37 -2.91
N ALA A 71 -25.79 -3.75 -2.26
CA ALA A 71 -25.58 -2.51 -1.50
C ALA A 71 -24.56 -2.72 -0.36
N ILE A 72 -24.66 -3.83 0.37
CA ILE A 72 -23.72 -4.16 1.46
C ILE A 72 -22.32 -4.43 0.90
N LEU A 73 -22.22 -5.19 -0.20
CA LEU A 73 -20.93 -5.46 -0.84
C LEU A 73 -20.27 -4.18 -1.34
N LEU A 74 -21.02 -3.27 -1.96
CA LEU A 74 -20.53 -1.97 -2.42
C LEU A 74 -20.04 -1.08 -1.27
N LEU A 75 -20.68 -1.15 -0.09
CA LEU A 75 -20.19 -0.44 1.10
C LEU A 75 -18.82 -0.92 1.58
N ALA A 76 -18.47 -2.19 1.35
CA ALA A 76 -17.15 -2.72 1.67
C ALA A 76 -16.13 -2.52 0.54
N ILE A 77 -16.52 -2.88 -0.68
CA ILE A 77 -15.62 -2.91 -1.85
C ILE A 77 -15.36 -1.50 -2.40
N GLY A 78 -16.37 -0.63 -2.41
CA GLY A 78 -16.26 0.74 -2.91
C GLY A 78 -15.15 1.54 -2.23
N PRO A 79 -15.11 1.62 -0.88
CA PRO A 79 -14.02 2.26 -0.16
C PRO A 79 -12.65 1.63 -0.42
N LEU A 80 -12.56 0.31 -0.55
CA LEU A 80 -11.29 -0.37 -0.86
C LEU A 80 -10.76 0.00 -2.25
N ILE A 81 -11.64 0.05 -3.27
CA ILE A 81 -11.30 0.50 -4.61
C ILE A 81 -10.83 1.96 -4.58
N TYR A 82 -11.58 2.83 -3.88
CA TYR A 82 -11.25 4.25 -3.77
C TYR A 82 -9.90 4.49 -3.07
N ILE A 83 -9.68 3.84 -1.93
CA ILE A 83 -8.42 3.91 -1.19
C ILE A 83 -7.25 3.44 -2.07
N THR A 84 -7.43 2.32 -2.76
CA THR A 84 -6.42 1.78 -3.67
C THR A 84 -6.14 2.78 -4.80
N TYR A 85 -7.19 3.33 -5.44
CA TYR A 85 -7.03 4.35 -6.47
C TYR A 85 -6.20 5.54 -5.97
N LYS A 86 -6.59 6.13 -4.84
CA LYS A 86 -5.95 7.31 -4.27
C LYS A 86 -4.49 7.04 -3.94
N ARG A 87 -4.21 5.93 -3.26
CA ARG A 87 -2.85 5.55 -2.85
C ARG A 87 -1.92 5.37 -4.06
N PHE A 88 -2.34 4.62 -5.08
CA PHE A 88 -1.54 4.41 -6.28
C PHE A 88 -1.36 5.68 -7.11
N LYS A 89 -2.42 6.49 -7.25
CA LYS A 89 -2.33 7.77 -7.97
C LYS A 89 -1.30 8.69 -7.33
N THR A 90 -1.38 8.88 -6.01
CA THR A 90 -0.45 9.74 -5.29
C THR A 90 0.99 9.25 -5.42
N PHE A 91 1.22 7.94 -5.25
CA PHE A 91 2.55 7.37 -5.37
C PHE A 91 3.14 7.52 -6.79
N ILE A 92 2.33 7.26 -7.83
CA ILE A 92 2.76 7.45 -9.23
C ILE A 92 3.09 8.91 -9.52
N VAL A 93 2.33 9.87 -8.97
CA VAL A 93 2.63 11.29 -9.13
C VAL A 93 3.97 11.65 -8.49
N ILE A 94 4.22 11.18 -7.25
CA ILE A 94 5.50 11.39 -6.58
C ILE A 94 6.65 10.79 -7.40
N LEU A 95 6.51 9.54 -7.85
CA LEU A 95 7.54 8.84 -8.60
C LEU A 95 7.85 9.50 -9.96
N ARG A 96 6.86 10.13 -10.61
CA ARG A 96 7.05 10.89 -11.85
C ARG A 96 7.87 12.17 -11.65
N ASN A 97 7.71 12.80 -10.49
CA ASN A 97 8.33 14.09 -10.18
C ASN A 97 9.61 13.96 -9.34
N LEU A 98 10.04 12.73 -9.02
CA LEU A 98 11.26 12.49 -8.24
C LEU A 98 12.51 12.89 -9.04
N ASP A 99 13.42 13.67 -8.45
CA ASP A 99 14.70 13.97 -9.09
C ASP A 99 15.55 12.71 -9.30
N LYS A 100 16.53 12.81 -10.22
CA LYS A 100 17.43 11.70 -10.60
C LYS A 100 18.07 11.01 -9.39
N GLU A 101 18.59 11.79 -8.45
CA GLU A 101 19.24 11.27 -7.24
C GLU A 101 18.28 10.39 -6.43
N TYR A 102 17.05 10.85 -6.22
CA TYR A 102 16.04 10.14 -5.44
C TYR A 102 15.47 8.93 -6.19
N ILE A 103 15.42 8.96 -7.53
CA ILE A 103 15.09 7.76 -8.34
C ILE A 103 16.15 6.68 -8.12
N ILE A 104 17.44 7.04 -8.15
CA ILE A 104 18.54 6.10 -7.92
C ILE A 104 18.46 5.53 -6.50
N LEU A 105 18.21 6.38 -5.51
CA LEU A 105 18.06 5.95 -4.12
C LEU A 105 16.85 5.02 -3.96
N TYR A 106 15.75 5.31 -4.65
CA TYR A 106 14.59 4.43 -4.69
C TYR A 106 14.91 3.10 -5.38
N GLN A 107 15.65 3.10 -6.48
CA GLN A 107 16.11 1.89 -7.16
C GLN A 107 16.98 1.01 -6.25
N LEU A 108 17.89 1.63 -5.48
CA LEU A 108 18.71 0.96 -4.47
C LEU A 108 17.86 0.38 -3.34
N TYR A 109 16.85 1.12 -2.90
CA TYR A 109 15.91 0.66 -1.88
C TYR A 109 15.17 -0.60 -2.34
N ILE A 110 14.59 -0.58 -3.54
CA ILE A 110 13.77 -1.68 -4.03
C ILE A 110 14.58 -2.94 -4.34
N SER A 111 15.88 -2.82 -4.61
CA SER A 111 16.75 -3.99 -4.84
C SER A 111 17.13 -4.71 -3.55
N LYS A 112 17.03 -4.03 -2.40
CA LYS A 112 17.34 -4.58 -1.07
C LYS A 112 16.14 -5.24 -0.37
N ILE A 113 14.91 -4.98 -0.81
CA ILE A 113 13.70 -5.48 -0.17
C ILE A 113 13.08 -6.64 -0.94
N VAL A 114 12.54 -7.63 -0.23
CA VAL A 114 11.73 -8.67 -0.87
C VAL A 114 10.37 -8.07 -1.21
N ARG A 115 10.10 -7.87 -2.49
CA ARG A 115 8.79 -7.44 -3.00
C ARG A 115 7.94 -8.65 -3.34
N VAL A 116 7.16 -9.11 -2.37
CA VAL A 116 6.04 -10.01 -2.66
C VAL A 116 4.95 -9.16 -3.28
N TRP A 117 4.89 -9.19 -4.62
CA TRP A 117 4.09 -8.31 -5.48
C TRP A 117 4.54 -6.84 -5.39
N ALA A 118 4.38 -6.07 -6.47
CA ALA A 118 4.89 -4.70 -6.60
C ALA A 118 4.08 -3.71 -5.73
N GLY A 119 4.10 -3.90 -4.41
CA GLY A 119 3.45 -3.04 -3.44
C GLY A 119 4.11 -1.67 -3.36
N ILE A 120 3.28 -0.66 -3.10
CA ILE A 120 3.74 0.70 -2.81
C ILE A 120 4.59 0.65 -1.53
N PRO A 121 5.84 1.13 -1.56
CA PRO A 121 6.68 1.17 -0.38
C PRO A 121 6.03 2.02 0.71
N PRO A 122 6.37 1.78 1.99
CA PRO A 122 5.80 2.55 3.10
C PRO A 122 6.29 4.00 3.16
N TYR A 123 7.43 4.30 2.53
CA TYR A 123 8.04 5.64 2.47
C TYR A 123 8.78 5.87 1.15
N LEU A 124 9.16 7.11 0.90
CA LEU A 124 10.05 7.57 -0.17
C LEU A 124 10.95 8.69 0.33
N PHE A 125 12.16 8.75 -0.22
CA PHE A 125 13.04 9.90 -0.11
C PHE A 125 12.73 10.88 -1.24
N VAL A 126 12.60 12.17 -0.92
CA VAL A 126 12.43 13.26 -1.89
C VAL A 126 13.35 14.42 -1.52
N LYS A 127 13.50 15.39 -2.43
CA LYS A 127 14.38 16.55 -2.24
C LYS A 127 14.19 17.24 -0.89
N ASP A 128 12.94 17.52 -0.56
CA ASP A 128 12.59 18.35 0.59
C ASP A 128 12.41 17.55 1.88
N GLY A 129 12.60 16.21 1.86
CA GLY A 129 12.49 15.41 3.08
C GLY A 129 12.16 13.93 2.89
N PHE A 130 11.86 13.29 4.02
CA PHE A 130 11.42 11.91 4.10
C PHE A 130 9.88 11.86 4.03
N THR A 131 9.34 11.33 2.93
CA THR A 131 7.89 11.24 2.71
C THR A 131 7.35 9.88 3.09
N ILE A 132 6.33 9.88 3.93
CA ILE A 132 5.71 8.67 4.44
C ILE A 132 4.34 8.53 3.82
N LEU A 133 4.12 7.36 3.26
CA LEU A 133 2.97 7.06 2.43
C LEU A 133 1.90 6.41 3.30
N ARG A 134 0.96 7.24 3.75
CA ARG A 134 -0.20 6.80 4.54
C ARG A 134 -1.42 6.66 3.65
N THR A 135 -2.40 5.88 4.10
CA THR A 135 -3.70 5.75 3.44
C THR A 135 -4.40 7.11 3.32
N PHE A 136 -4.26 7.96 4.35
CA PHE A 136 -4.82 9.30 4.42
C PHE A 136 -3.71 10.28 4.80
N GLY A 137 -3.47 11.26 3.92
CA GLY A 137 -2.49 12.32 4.16
C GLY A 137 -1.06 11.78 4.19
N ASN A 138 -0.36 11.88 3.06
CA ASN A 138 1.08 11.69 3.09
C ASN A 138 1.70 12.75 3.98
N LYS A 139 2.73 12.35 4.72
CA LYS A 139 3.47 13.28 5.57
C LYS A 139 4.91 13.32 5.12
N THR A 140 5.39 14.52 4.79
CA THR A 140 6.79 14.76 4.49
C THR A 140 7.42 15.41 5.71
N ILE A 141 8.51 14.81 6.20
CA ILE A 141 9.29 15.32 7.31
C ILE A 141 10.58 15.89 6.70
N PRO A 142 10.81 17.20 6.75
CA PRO A 142 12.05 17.81 6.30
C PRO A 142 13.26 17.19 6.99
N TYR A 143 14.35 16.95 6.25
CA TYR A 143 15.52 16.29 6.82
C TYR A 143 16.12 17.08 7.99
N GLN A 144 16.14 18.42 7.89
CA GLN A 144 16.69 19.28 8.95
C GLN A 144 15.87 19.21 10.24
N GLN A 145 14.57 18.97 10.16
CA GLN A 145 13.71 18.88 11.34
C GLN A 145 13.87 17.57 12.10
N ILE A 146 14.53 16.56 11.52
CA ILE A 146 14.72 15.26 12.18
C ILE A 146 15.88 15.40 13.16
N ILE A 147 15.62 15.16 14.45
CA ILE A 147 16.65 15.24 15.50
C ILE A 147 17.09 13.86 15.98
N ARG A 148 16.16 12.90 15.99
CA ARG A 148 16.43 11.56 16.49
C ARG A 148 15.70 10.53 15.66
N ILE A 149 16.37 9.42 15.44
CA ILE A 149 15.81 8.20 14.88
C ILE A 149 16.04 7.08 15.86
N SER A 150 15.01 6.26 16.09
CA SER A 150 15.18 4.99 16.79
C SER A 150 14.64 3.83 15.99
N THR A 151 15.39 2.74 15.91
CA THR A 151 14.93 1.48 15.31
C THR A 151 14.79 0.42 16.38
N LYS A 152 13.68 -0.32 16.38
CA LYS A 152 13.42 -1.37 17.37
C LYS A 152 12.86 -2.64 16.74
N THR A 153 13.37 -3.80 17.15
CA THR A 153 12.75 -5.09 16.78
C THR A 153 11.65 -5.44 17.78
N ILE A 154 10.44 -5.68 17.29
CA ILE A 154 9.29 -6.07 18.09
C ILE A 154 9.03 -7.56 17.85
N LYS A 155 9.25 -8.35 18.89
CA LYS A 155 8.88 -9.76 18.93
C LYS A 155 7.43 -9.87 19.42
N ILE A 156 6.55 -10.39 18.56
CA ILE A 156 5.16 -10.67 18.92
C ILE A 156 5.03 -12.20 18.94
N PRO A 157 4.65 -12.82 20.08
CA PRO A 157 4.43 -14.27 20.13
C PRO A 157 3.42 -14.71 19.06
N GLY A 158 3.81 -15.69 18.24
CA GLY A 158 2.95 -16.25 17.17
C GLY A 158 2.81 -15.41 15.90
N VAL A 159 3.52 -14.28 15.76
CA VAL A 159 3.47 -13.42 14.57
C VAL A 159 4.89 -13.12 14.07
N SER A 160 5.04 -12.88 12.77
CA SER A 160 6.29 -12.40 12.17
C SER A 160 6.78 -11.13 12.88
N PHE A 161 8.11 -11.00 13.02
CA PHE A 161 8.74 -9.82 13.61
C PHE A 161 8.25 -8.53 12.95
N LYS A 162 8.02 -7.50 13.77
CA LYS A 162 7.77 -6.14 13.28
C LYS A 162 8.98 -5.28 13.61
N TYR A 163 9.42 -4.49 12.65
CA TYR A 163 10.53 -3.57 12.84
C TYR A 163 10.00 -2.15 12.93
N ARG A 164 10.25 -1.49 14.03
CA ARG A 164 9.77 -0.14 14.30
C ARG A 164 10.85 0.87 13.95
N LEU A 165 10.43 1.98 13.34
CA LEU A 165 11.21 3.20 13.18
C LEU A 165 10.45 4.33 13.86
N GLN A 166 11.06 4.95 14.84
CA GLN A 166 10.62 6.18 15.49
C GLN A 166 11.46 7.33 14.95
N ILE A 167 10.79 8.44 14.63
CA ILE A 167 11.41 9.68 14.17
C ILE A 167 10.90 10.79 15.09
N ASP A 168 11.82 11.44 15.79
CA ASP A 168 11.52 12.63 16.58
C ASP A 168 11.99 13.86 15.82
N THR A 169 11.19 14.93 15.93
CA THR A 169 11.45 16.20 15.24
C THR A 169 11.65 17.35 16.21
N GLU A 170 12.28 18.43 15.75
CA GLU A 170 12.49 19.67 16.54
C GLU A 170 11.18 20.22 17.13
N GLU A 171 10.06 20.07 16.41
CA GLU A 171 8.72 20.47 16.85
C GLU A 171 8.12 19.52 17.91
N HIS A 172 8.91 18.63 18.51
CA HIS A 172 8.48 17.62 19.48
C HIS A 172 7.42 16.64 18.96
N ALA A 173 7.28 16.52 17.63
CA ALA A 173 6.41 15.52 17.05
C ALA A 173 7.16 14.18 16.92
N GLU A 174 6.61 13.14 17.53
CA GLU A 174 7.07 11.76 17.43
C GLU A 174 6.27 11.03 16.34
N TYR A 175 6.99 10.33 15.46
CA TYR A 175 6.39 9.52 14.41
C TYR A 175 6.86 8.08 14.50
N THR A 176 5.92 7.17 14.73
CA THR A 176 6.19 5.72 14.77
C THR A 176 5.73 5.03 13.49
N PHE A 177 6.61 4.21 12.92
CA PHE A 177 6.36 3.39 11.74
C PHE A 177 6.71 1.95 12.00
N ASN A 178 5.89 1.01 11.53
CA ASN A 178 6.17 -0.41 11.63
C ASN A 178 6.35 -1.01 10.23
N PHE A 179 7.36 -1.85 10.10
CA PHE A 179 7.79 -2.52 8.88
C PHE A 179 7.76 -4.02 9.07
N THR A 180 7.69 -4.74 7.96
CA THR A 180 7.72 -6.21 7.94
C THR A 180 9.12 -6.77 7.71
N GLN A 181 10.06 -5.94 7.27
CA GLN A 181 11.45 -6.35 7.00
C GLN A 181 12.42 -5.36 7.67
N GLU A 182 13.44 -5.89 8.34
CA GLU A 182 14.46 -5.09 9.06
C GLU A 182 15.15 -4.09 8.15
N VAL A 183 15.46 -4.55 6.93
CA VAL A 183 16.12 -3.76 5.90
C VAL A 183 15.36 -2.47 5.58
N GLN A 184 14.03 -2.41 5.78
CA GLN A 184 13.25 -1.20 5.56
C GLN A 184 13.54 -0.14 6.63
N SER A 185 13.62 -0.51 7.91
CA SER A 185 13.98 0.42 8.98
C SER A 185 15.43 0.84 8.91
N VAL A 186 16.34 -0.11 8.66
CA VAL A 186 17.78 0.16 8.61
C VAL A 186 18.11 1.09 7.42
N PHE A 187 17.59 0.78 6.24
CA PHE A 187 17.79 1.62 5.06
C PHE A 187 17.24 3.04 5.28
N ALA A 188 16.12 3.18 5.99
CA ALA A 188 15.56 4.48 6.32
C ALA A 188 16.51 5.28 7.23
N ALA A 189 16.94 4.68 8.33
CA ALA A 189 17.81 5.32 9.32
C ALA A 189 19.16 5.75 8.70
N GLU A 190 19.80 4.85 7.95
CA GLU A 190 21.08 5.13 7.29
C GLU A 190 20.98 6.31 6.31
N ASN A 191 19.97 6.30 5.43
CA ASN A 191 19.85 7.34 4.41
C ASN A 191 19.37 8.68 4.98
N ILE A 192 18.59 8.69 6.06
CA ILE A 192 18.27 9.94 6.75
C ILE A 192 19.54 10.53 7.39
N LYS A 193 20.38 9.72 8.05
CA LYS A 193 21.65 10.18 8.62
C LYS A 193 22.62 10.73 7.58
N LEU A 194 22.65 10.14 6.38
CA LEU A 194 23.42 10.67 5.26
C LEU A 194 22.91 12.05 4.80
N LYS A 195 21.61 12.32 4.94
CA LYS A 195 20.98 13.59 4.55
C LYS A 195 20.99 14.65 5.65
N ASN A 196 20.98 14.23 6.91
CA ASN A 196 21.16 15.09 8.07
C ASN A 196 22.18 14.42 9.03
N PRO A 197 23.47 14.79 8.93
CA PRO A 197 24.53 14.23 9.76
C PRO A 197 24.38 14.48 11.25
N ASP A 198 23.56 15.44 11.68
CA ASP A 198 23.39 15.79 13.09
C ASP A 198 22.34 14.90 13.79
N VAL A 199 21.57 14.11 13.02
CA VAL A 199 20.56 13.18 13.55
C VAL A 199 21.18 12.17 14.51
N TRP A 200 20.65 12.06 15.72
CA TRP A 200 21.04 10.99 16.63
C TRP A 200 20.32 9.69 16.30
N ILE A 201 21.06 8.57 16.17
CA ILE A 201 20.47 7.25 15.90
C ILE A 201 20.60 6.37 17.14
N ASN A 202 19.48 5.81 17.59
CA ASN A 202 19.43 4.80 18.64
C ASN A 202 18.87 3.47 18.11
N CYS A 203 19.71 2.44 18.03
CA CYS A 203 19.29 1.10 17.61
C CYS A 203 19.04 0.21 18.82
N GLU A 204 17.76 -0.05 19.12
CA GLU A 204 17.35 -1.02 20.13
C GLU A 204 17.14 -2.38 19.47
N ARG A 205 17.95 -3.38 19.85
CA ARG A 205 17.80 -4.76 19.36
C ARG A 205 16.74 -5.52 20.13
#